data_AF-A0A8C0TZJ2-F1
#
_entry.id   AF-A0A8C0TZJ2-F1
#
_cell.length_a   1.000
_cell.length_b   1.000
_cell.length_c   1.000
_cell.angle_alpha   90.00
_cell.angle_beta   90.00
_cell.angle_gamma   90.00
#
_symmetry.space_group_name_H-M   'P 1'
#
loop_
_entity.id
_entity.type
_entity.pdbx_description
1 polymer ?
#
loop_
_entity_poly.entity_id
_entity_poly.type
_entity_poly.pdbx_seq_one_letter_code
_entity_poly.pdbx_strand_id
1 'polypeptide(L)'
;MGLLVLLLGLVFASMYVYRYFFITQLPRESVFHCGVLYEDSLYSPFKGQLELHEDVKIYIEENYEQINVPVPQFGGSDPADIIHDFQRGLTAYHDITLDKCYVIELNTTIVMPPRNLWELLVNVKKGTYLPQTYIIQEEMIATEHVSDMEQLGSFIYRLCSGKETYRLRRRGARRRISRREAGNCHRIRHFENTFVVETVICQKS
;
A
#
# COMPACT_ATOMS: atom_id res chain seq x y z
N MET A 1 12.55 27.38 -49.42
CA MET A 1 13.38 26.38 -48.74
C MET A 1 13.76 26.78 -47.31
N GLY A 2 14.31 27.98 -47.06
CA GLY A 2 14.73 28.39 -45.70
C GLY A 2 13.63 28.42 -44.63
N LEU A 3 12.41 28.87 -44.97
CA LEU A 3 11.27 28.88 -44.05
C LEU A 3 10.87 27.47 -43.59
N LEU A 4 10.93 26.50 -44.50
CA LEU A 4 10.53 25.12 -44.24
C LEU A 4 11.52 24.44 -43.27
N VAL A 5 12.82 24.74 -43.42
CA VAL A 5 13.88 24.28 -42.52
C VAL A 5 13.74 24.89 -41.12
N LEU A 6 13.40 26.18 -41.03
CA LEU A 6 13.16 26.85 -39.75
C LEU A 6 11.95 26.27 -38.99
N LEU A 7 10.84 26.01 -39.69
CA LEU A 7 9.65 25.41 -39.10
C LEU A 7 9.91 24.00 -38.59
N LEU A 8 10.62 23.17 -39.36
CA LEU A 8 11.03 21.83 -38.93
C LEU A 8 11.93 21.91 -37.69
N GLY A 9 12.92 22.82 -37.69
CA GLY A 9 13.79 23.05 -36.54
C GLY A 9 13.01 23.42 -35.27
N LEU A 10 12.00 24.29 -35.38
CA LEU A 10 11.14 24.68 -34.26
C LEU A 10 10.30 23.50 -33.74
N VAL A 11 9.76 22.66 -34.62
CA VAL A 11 8.99 21.48 -34.22
C VAL A 11 9.88 20.47 -33.51
N PHE A 12 11.08 20.18 -34.03
CA PHE A 12 12.01 19.26 -33.38
C PHE A 12 12.52 19.80 -32.04
N ALA A 13 12.86 21.10 -31.97
CA ALA A 13 13.26 21.74 -30.72
C ALA A 13 12.12 21.70 -29.68
N SER A 14 10.88 22.00 -30.10
CA SER A 14 9.70 21.94 -29.23
C SER A 14 9.43 20.52 -28.74
N MET A 15 9.54 19.51 -29.62
CA MET A 15 9.38 18.10 -29.25
C MET A 15 10.48 17.64 -28.30
N TYR A 16 11.73 18.05 -28.52
CA TYR A 16 12.86 17.73 -27.66
C TYR A 16 12.72 18.37 -26.28
N VAL A 17 12.41 19.67 -26.22
CA VAL A 17 12.13 20.39 -24.96
C VAL A 17 10.92 19.78 -24.26
N TYR A 18 9.85 19.44 -24.97
CA TYR A 18 8.68 18.80 -24.38
C TYR A 18 9.03 17.44 -23.78
N ARG A 19 9.78 16.58 -24.49
CA ARG A 19 10.24 15.30 -23.91
C ARG A 19 11.19 15.51 -22.74
N TYR A 20 12.13 16.43 -22.86
CA TYR A 20 13.16 16.68 -21.84
C TYR A 20 12.64 17.39 -20.60
N PHE A 21 11.52 18.12 -20.66
CA PHE A 21 10.95 18.78 -19.49
C PHE A 21 9.68 18.10 -19.00
N PHE A 22 8.80 17.57 -19.86
CA PHE A 22 7.53 16.99 -19.43
C PHE A 22 7.61 15.47 -19.22
N ILE A 23 8.39 14.74 -20.03
CA ILE A 23 8.47 13.26 -19.89
C ILE A 23 9.50 12.87 -18.83
N THR A 24 10.62 13.59 -18.72
CA THR A 24 11.63 13.33 -17.68
C THR A 24 11.22 13.81 -16.28
N GLN A 25 10.27 14.75 -16.18
CA GLN A 25 9.71 15.22 -14.90
C GLN A 25 8.50 14.41 -14.42
N LEU A 26 8.05 13.40 -15.17
CA LEU A 26 7.26 12.34 -14.54
C LEU A 26 8.16 11.73 -13.46
N PRO A 27 7.82 11.83 -12.16
CA PRO A 27 8.73 11.44 -11.11
C PRO A 27 9.03 9.94 -11.29
N ARG A 28 10.30 9.62 -11.58
CA ARG A 28 10.78 8.22 -11.58
C ARG A 28 10.48 7.53 -10.24
N GLU A 29 10.36 8.32 -9.17
CA GLU A 29 9.88 7.90 -7.87
C GLU A 29 8.75 8.85 -7.45
N SER A 30 7.53 8.34 -7.35
CA SER A 30 6.38 9.12 -6.89
C SER A 30 6.15 8.86 -5.41
N VAL A 31 6.72 9.74 -4.58
CA VAL A 31 6.56 9.71 -3.12
C VAL A 31 5.39 10.61 -2.72
N PHE A 32 4.47 10.06 -1.94
CA PHE A 32 3.31 10.75 -1.40
C PHE A 32 3.29 10.62 0.12
N HIS A 33 2.98 11.71 0.80
CA HIS A 33 2.70 11.74 2.23
C HIS A 33 1.18 11.88 2.37
N CYS A 34 0.53 10.82 2.82
CA CYS A 34 -0.93 10.69 2.83
C CYS A 34 -1.45 10.78 4.26
N GLY A 35 -2.52 11.55 4.45
CA GLY A 35 -3.26 11.65 5.70
C GLY A 35 -4.76 11.51 5.41
N VAL A 36 -5.43 10.53 6.01
CA VAL A 36 -6.86 10.27 5.82
C VAL A 36 -7.57 10.25 7.16
N LEU A 37 -8.64 11.02 7.26
CA LEU A 37 -9.56 10.96 8.38
C LEU A 37 -10.60 9.86 8.14
N TYR A 38 -10.79 8.99 9.12
CA TYR A 38 -11.78 7.92 9.05
C TYR A 38 -12.54 7.78 10.37
N GLU A 39 -13.73 7.22 10.32
CA GLU A 39 -14.59 7.06 11.50
C GLU A 39 -14.59 5.61 11.97
N ASP A 40 -14.05 5.36 13.16
CA ASP A 40 -14.03 4.04 13.79
C ASP A 40 -15.25 3.88 14.72
N SER A 41 -16.40 3.63 14.09
CA SER A 41 -17.67 3.42 14.79
C SER A 41 -17.68 2.20 15.72
N LEU A 42 -16.72 1.27 15.58
CA LEU A 42 -16.67 0.01 16.34
C LEU A 42 -15.83 0.12 17.62
N TYR A 43 -14.72 0.87 17.61
CA TYR A 43 -13.81 0.93 18.75
C TYR A 43 -13.83 2.27 19.50
N SER A 44 -14.32 3.35 18.91
CA SER A 44 -14.30 4.67 19.57
C SER A 44 -15.59 5.48 19.34
N PRO A 45 -16.72 5.09 19.95
CA PRO A 45 -17.98 5.84 19.87
C PRO A 45 -17.89 7.27 20.45
N PHE A 46 -16.79 7.65 21.11
CA PHE A 46 -16.58 8.96 21.75
C PHE A 46 -15.47 9.82 21.10
N LYS A 47 -14.73 9.32 20.11
CA LYS A 47 -13.81 10.14 19.27
C LYS A 47 -14.28 10.06 17.83
N GLY A 48 -14.90 11.13 17.35
CA GLY A 48 -15.62 11.16 16.07
C GLY A 48 -14.77 10.97 14.82
N GLN A 49 -13.45 11.13 14.86
CA GLN A 49 -12.55 10.93 13.71
C GLN A 49 -11.16 10.48 14.19
N LEU A 50 -10.59 9.47 13.53
CA LEU A 50 -9.19 9.03 13.65
C LEU A 50 -8.43 9.47 12.39
N GLU A 51 -7.13 9.71 12.52
CA GLU A 51 -6.26 10.08 11.40
C GLU A 51 -5.26 8.94 11.13
N LEU A 52 -5.28 8.43 9.90
CA LEU A 52 -4.30 7.49 9.38
C LEU A 52 -3.28 8.29 8.55
N HIS A 53 -2.01 8.18 8.91
CA HIS A 53 -0.91 8.71 8.10
C HIS A 53 -0.16 7.56 7.45
N GLU A 54 0.33 7.74 6.24
CA GLU A 54 1.21 6.78 5.57
C GLU A 54 2.07 7.46 4.50
N ASP A 55 3.27 6.93 4.27
CA ASP A 55 4.14 7.34 3.18
C ASP A 55 4.09 6.30 2.07
N VAL A 56 3.62 6.69 0.88
CA VAL A 56 3.43 5.81 -0.28
C VAL A 56 4.47 6.13 -1.34
N LYS A 57 5.26 5.12 -1.73
CA LYS A 57 6.22 5.18 -2.84
C LYS A 57 5.75 4.27 -3.96
N ILE A 58 5.48 4.85 -5.13
CA ILE A 58 4.97 4.12 -6.29
C ILE A 58 6.06 4.01 -7.36
N TYR A 59 6.36 2.77 -7.77
CA TYR A 59 7.33 2.44 -8.81
C TYR A 59 6.60 1.84 -10.01
N ILE A 60 6.22 2.70 -10.96
CA ILE A 60 5.37 2.31 -12.11
C ILE A 60 6.11 1.39 -13.09
N GLU A 61 7.43 1.57 -13.28
CA GLU A 61 8.22 0.78 -14.22
C GLU A 61 8.48 -0.63 -13.68
N GLU A 62 8.80 -0.72 -12.40
CA GLU A 62 9.05 -1.98 -11.69
C GLU A 62 7.75 -2.66 -11.21
N ASN A 63 6.60 -1.99 -11.36
CA ASN A 63 5.27 -2.49 -11.04
C ASN A 63 5.14 -2.96 -9.57
N TYR A 64 5.63 -2.13 -8.64
CA TYR A 64 5.45 -2.33 -7.21
C TYR A 64 5.25 -1.01 -6.49
N GLU A 65 4.77 -1.10 -5.25
CA GLU A 65 4.68 0.03 -4.34
C GLU A 65 5.14 -0.37 -2.94
N GLN A 66 5.58 0.64 -2.20
CA GLN A 66 5.99 0.53 -0.82
C GLN A 66 5.21 1.54 0.02
N ILE A 67 4.57 1.07 1.07
CA ILE A 67 3.78 1.88 2.00
C ILE A 67 4.41 1.77 3.38
N ASN A 68 4.73 2.90 4.00
CA ASN A 68 5.18 2.95 5.39
C ASN A 68 4.05 3.52 6.24
N VAL A 69 3.56 2.70 7.17
CA VAL A 69 2.59 3.08 8.18
C VAL A 69 3.35 3.41 9.47
N PRO A 70 3.40 4.69 9.88
CA PRO A 70 4.11 5.11 11.07
C PRO A 70 3.39 4.62 12.34
N VAL A 71 4.05 4.82 13.48
CA VAL A 71 3.46 4.52 14.79
C VAL A 71 2.15 5.32 14.94
N PRO A 72 1.01 4.65 15.16
CA PRO A 72 -0.26 5.35 15.27
C PRO A 72 -0.29 6.19 16.55
N GLN A 73 -0.76 7.42 16.44
CA GLN A 73 -0.93 8.30 17.60
C GLN A 73 -2.04 7.79 18.54
N PHE A 74 -3.07 7.13 17.97
CA PHE A 74 -4.22 6.57 18.68
C PHE A 74 -4.74 5.32 17.96
N GLY A 75 -5.19 4.32 18.71
CA GLY A 75 -5.80 3.10 18.18
C GLY A 75 -4.86 1.90 18.19
N GLY A 76 -5.43 0.70 18.34
CA GLY A 76 -4.70 -0.58 18.42
C GLY A 76 -4.34 -1.15 17.05
N SER A 77 -3.73 -0.34 16.19
CA SER A 77 -3.07 -0.78 14.95
C SER A 77 -1.57 -0.83 15.20
N ASP A 78 -0.88 -1.74 14.55
CA ASP A 78 0.57 -1.83 14.56
C ASP A 78 1.16 -0.99 13.40
N PRO A 79 2.32 -0.35 13.63
CA PRO A 79 3.13 0.21 12.55
C PRO A 79 3.63 -0.90 11.63
N ALA A 80 3.72 -0.59 10.34
CA ALA A 80 4.07 -1.59 9.34
C ALA A 80 4.79 -1.00 8.13
N ASP A 81 5.67 -1.80 7.53
CA ASP A 81 6.14 -1.61 6.16
C ASP A 81 5.44 -2.60 5.25
N ILE A 82 4.84 -2.13 4.16
CA ILE A 82 4.02 -2.94 3.26
C ILE A 82 4.58 -2.82 1.85
N ILE A 83 4.71 -3.95 1.15
CA ILE A 83 5.05 -4.00 -0.27
C ILE A 83 3.94 -4.71 -1.03
N HIS A 84 3.44 -4.09 -2.10
CA HIS A 84 2.67 -4.77 -3.13
C HIS A 84 3.54 -4.97 -4.35
N ASP A 85 3.92 -6.23 -4.61
CA ASP A 85 4.64 -6.63 -5.81
C ASP A 85 3.62 -7.17 -6.82
N PHE A 86 3.20 -6.30 -7.75
CA PHE A 86 2.21 -6.66 -8.78
C PHE A 86 2.80 -7.55 -9.87
N GLN A 87 4.13 -7.62 -10.00
CA GLN A 87 4.79 -8.54 -10.91
C GLN A 87 4.73 -9.98 -10.36
N ARG A 88 4.92 -10.16 -9.05
CA ARG A 88 4.82 -11.45 -8.37
C ARG A 88 3.39 -11.79 -7.93
N GLY A 89 2.50 -10.81 -7.88
CA GLY A 89 1.15 -10.98 -7.35
C GLY A 89 1.17 -11.25 -5.84
N LEU A 90 2.07 -10.61 -5.11
CA LEU A 90 2.24 -10.80 -3.67
C LEU A 90 2.13 -9.48 -2.90
N THR A 91 1.54 -9.56 -1.71
CA THR A 91 1.62 -8.52 -0.68
C THR A 91 2.50 -9.04 0.45
N ALA A 92 3.44 -8.24 0.93
CA ALA A 92 4.20 -8.50 2.14
C ALA A 92 3.95 -7.39 3.16
N TYR A 93 3.65 -7.79 4.40
CA TYR A 93 3.56 -6.94 5.57
C TYR A 93 4.76 -7.24 6.46
N HIS A 94 5.55 -6.25 6.82
CA HIS A 94 6.46 -6.30 7.96
C HIS A 94 5.79 -5.57 9.11
N ASP A 95 5.32 -6.34 10.09
CA ASP A 95 4.84 -5.80 11.37
C ASP A 95 6.05 -5.37 12.19
N ILE A 96 6.17 -4.07 12.42
CA ILE A 96 7.33 -3.47 13.09
C ILE A 96 7.29 -3.75 14.60
N THR A 97 6.09 -3.86 15.20
CA THR A 97 5.94 -4.17 16.63
C THR A 97 6.44 -5.58 16.94
N LEU A 98 6.10 -6.54 16.08
CA LEU A 98 6.43 -7.96 16.28
C LEU A 98 7.76 -8.37 15.64
N ASP A 99 8.31 -7.51 14.78
CA ASP A 99 9.44 -7.79 13.89
C ASP A 99 9.23 -9.07 13.06
N LYS A 100 8.00 -9.22 12.53
CA LYS A 100 7.58 -10.39 11.75
C LYS A 100 7.13 -9.98 10.36
N CYS A 101 7.45 -10.82 9.40
CA CYS A 101 6.97 -10.68 8.03
C CYS A 101 5.81 -11.64 7.75
N TYR A 102 4.85 -11.15 6.99
CA TYR A 102 3.67 -11.89 6.59
C TYR A 102 3.45 -11.71 5.10
N VAL A 103 3.33 -12.80 4.35
CA VAL A 103 3.20 -12.76 2.89
C VAL A 103 1.91 -13.43 2.44
N ILE A 104 1.20 -12.79 1.53
CA ILE A 104 -0.05 -13.29 0.96
C ILE A 104 -0.12 -13.03 -0.54
N GLU A 105 -0.96 -13.79 -1.24
CA GLU A 105 -1.37 -13.44 -2.60
C GLU A 105 -2.08 -12.08 -2.62
N LEU A 106 -1.63 -11.23 -3.54
CA LEU A 106 -2.16 -9.89 -3.77
C LEU A 106 -3.63 -9.98 -4.18
N ASN A 107 -4.47 -9.22 -3.50
CA ASN A 107 -5.89 -9.12 -3.87
C ASN A 107 -6.10 -7.93 -4.79
N THR A 108 -6.01 -8.17 -6.10
CA THR A 108 -6.17 -7.13 -7.14
C THR A 108 -7.58 -6.55 -7.22
N THR A 109 -8.55 -7.08 -6.47
CA THR A 109 -9.90 -6.49 -6.37
C THR A 109 -9.99 -5.39 -5.31
N ILE A 110 -9.06 -5.39 -4.35
CA ILE A 110 -9.00 -4.43 -3.25
C ILE A 110 -7.85 -3.46 -3.49
N VAL A 111 -6.67 -3.98 -3.80
CA VAL A 111 -5.46 -3.17 -4.00
C VAL A 111 -5.50 -2.48 -5.36
N MET A 112 -5.42 -1.16 -5.36
CA MET A 112 -5.41 -0.36 -6.59
C MET A 112 -4.05 -0.52 -7.33
N PRO A 113 -4.02 -0.76 -8.65
CA PRO A 113 -2.76 -0.86 -9.39
C PRO A 113 -1.94 0.45 -9.34
N PRO A 114 -0.60 0.40 -9.49
CA PRO A 114 0.29 1.54 -9.27
C PRO A 114 -0.08 2.80 -10.05
N ARG A 115 -0.46 2.66 -11.34
CA ARG A 115 -0.87 3.81 -12.17
C ARG A 115 -2.17 4.44 -11.69
N ASN A 116 -3.16 3.63 -11.35
CA ASN A 116 -4.44 4.09 -10.86
C ASN A 116 -4.27 4.76 -9.49
N LEU A 117 -3.45 4.17 -8.60
CA LEU A 117 -3.18 4.75 -7.28
C LEU A 117 -2.46 6.10 -7.44
N TRP A 118 -1.48 6.18 -8.33
CA TRP A 118 -0.80 7.44 -8.64
C TRP A 118 -1.77 8.53 -9.11
N GLU A 119 -2.65 8.23 -10.06
CA GLU A 119 -3.65 9.18 -10.56
C GLU A 119 -4.60 9.63 -9.45
N LEU A 120 -5.05 8.70 -8.60
CA LEU A 120 -5.87 8.97 -7.43
C LEU A 120 -5.17 9.94 -6.48
N LEU A 121 -3.94 9.63 -6.06
CA LEU A 121 -3.18 10.46 -5.12
C LEU A 121 -2.87 11.85 -5.68
N VAL A 122 -2.60 11.96 -6.99
CA VAL A 122 -2.46 13.26 -7.67
C VAL A 122 -3.77 14.05 -7.60
N ASN A 123 -4.92 13.41 -7.82
CA ASN A 123 -6.22 14.07 -7.76
C ASN A 123 -6.62 14.46 -6.33
N VAL A 124 -6.28 13.63 -5.34
CA VAL A 124 -6.43 13.96 -3.91
C VAL A 124 -5.59 15.19 -3.56
N LYS A 125 -4.30 15.20 -3.95
CA LYS A 125 -3.40 16.34 -3.71
C LYS A 125 -3.87 17.64 -4.38
N LYS A 126 -4.53 17.54 -5.53
CA LYS A 126 -5.15 18.67 -6.24
C LYS A 126 -6.49 19.12 -5.63
N GLY A 127 -7.05 18.37 -4.67
CA GLY A 127 -8.36 18.62 -4.09
C GLY A 127 -9.54 18.30 -5.02
N THR A 128 -9.30 17.60 -6.13
CA THR A 128 -10.35 17.20 -7.08
C THR A 128 -10.98 15.85 -6.74
N TYR A 129 -10.49 15.18 -5.68
CA TYR A 129 -11.03 13.93 -5.17
C TYR A 129 -10.96 13.91 -3.64
N LEU A 130 -12.02 13.42 -2.99
CA LEU A 130 -12.08 13.22 -1.54
C LEU A 130 -12.17 11.70 -1.27
N PRO A 131 -11.19 11.09 -0.58
CA PRO A 131 -11.24 9.66 -0.25
C PRO A 131 -12.42 9.34 0.67
N GLN A 132 -12.95 8.13 0.56
CA GLN A 132 -14.08 7.67 1.36
C GLN A 132 -13.57 7.25 2.75
N THR A 133 -14.36 7.56 3.79
CA THR A 133 -13.94 7.47 5.20
C THR A 133 -14.31 6.15 5.88
N TYR A 134 -14.73 5.13 5.14
CA TYR A 134 -15.10 3.83 5.71
C TYR A 134 -13.93 2.86 5.78
N ILE A 135 -14.04 1.90 6.69
CA ILE A 135 -13.05 0.84 6.92
C ILE A 135 -13.61 -0.49 6.41
N ILE A 136 -12.81 -1.23 5.64
CA ILE A 136 -13.05 -2.65 5.33
C ILE A 136 -12.11 -3.50 6.18
N GLN A 137 -12.62 -4.54 6.83
CA GLN A 137 -11.81 -5.44 7.65
C GLN A 137 -11.55 -6.76 6.92
N GLU A 138 -10.28 -7.18 6.79
CA GLU A 138 -9.88 -8.51 6.33
C GLU A 138 -9.30 -9.33 7.50
N GLU A 139 -9.87 -10.50 7.78
CA GLU A 139 -9.32 -11.43 8.77
C GLU A 139 -8.38 -12.45 8.10
N MET A 140 -7.15 -12.51 8.61
CA MET A 140 -6.07 -13.37 8.13
C MET A 140 -5.60 -14.31 9.24
N ILE A 141 -5.16 -15.51 8.84
CA ILE A 141 -4.53 -16.47 9.74
C ILE A 141 -3.11 -16.72 9.25
N ALA A 142 -2.13 -16.52 10.13
CA ALA A 142 -0.75 -16.92 9.88
C ALA A 142 -0.64 -18.45 9.86
N THR A 143 -0.06 -18.99 8.80
CA THR A 143 0.02 -20.43 8.55
C THR A 143 1.45 -20.94 8.68
N GLU A 144 2.07 -21.28 7.56
CA GLU A 144 3.37 -21.92 7.47
C GLU A 144 4.50 -20.90 7.45
N HIS A 145 5.64 -21.27 8.04
CA HIS A 145 6.86 -20.48 7.94
C HIS A 145 7.43 -20.56 6.51
N VAL A 146 7.86 -19.43 5.97
CA VAL A 146 8.51 -19.35 4.66
C VAL A 146 10.00 -19.60 4.85
N SER A 147 10.48 -20.76 4.44
CA SER A 147 11.90 -21.11 4.47
C SER A 147 12.68 -20.55 3.28
N ASP A 148 12.09 -20.61 2.09
CA ASP A 148 12.69 -20.11 0.86
C ASP A 148 12.17 -18.71 0.52
N MET A 149 12.92 -17.69 0.92
CA MET A 149 12.59 -16.29 0.66
C MET A 149 12.93 -15.84 -0.76
N GLU A 150 13.76 -16.57 -1.52
CA GLU A 150 14.16 -16.15 -2.87
C GLU A 150 12.97 -16.16 -3.83
N GLN A 151 12.01 -17.06 -3.60
CA GLN A 151 10.77 -17.17 -4.37
C GLN A 151 9.85 -15.95 -4.21
N LEU A 152 10.06 -15.11 -3.19
CA LEU A 152 9.23 -13.95 -2.92
C LEU A 152 9.54 -12.76 -3.83
N GLY A 153 10.66 -12.80 -4.57
CA GLY A 153 11.14 -11.68 -5.37
C GLY A 153 12.00 -10.70 -4.57
N SER A 154 12.78 -9.88 -5.28
CA SER A 154 13.86 -9.08 -4.68
C SER A 154 13.36 -8.01 -3.71
N PHE A 155 12.18 -7.43 -3.96
CA PHE A 155 11.61 -6.36 -3.14
C PHE A 155 11.15 -6.89 -1.78
N ILE A 156 10.34 -7.95 -1.79
CA ILE A 156 9.86 -8.62 -0.58
C ILE A 156 11.03 -9.28 0.17
N TYR A 157 11.97 -9.90 -0.54
CA TYR A 157 13.18 -10.45 0.08
C TYR A 157 13.94 -9.37 0.87
N ARG A 158 14.14 -8.18 0.29
CA ARG A 158 14.84 -7.08 0.96
C ARG A 158 14.10 -6.62 2.22
N LEU A 159 12.77 -6.55 2.16
CA LEU A 159 11.94 -6.18 3.31
C LEU A 159 12.03 -7.23 4.44
N CYS A 160 11.92 -8.51 4.09
CA CYS A 160 11.73 -9.58 5.06
C CYS A 160 13.01 -10.33 5.47
N SER A 161 14.13 -10.08 4.81
CA SER A 161 15.40 -10.72 5.16
C SER A 161 15.77 -10.46 6.63
N GLY A 162 16.15 -11.54 7.32
CA GLY A 162 16.49 -11.54 8.75
C GLY A 162 15.30 -11.65 9.70
N LYS A 163 14.06 -11.74 9.21
CA LYS A 163 12.84 -11.78 10.03
C LYS A 163 12.11 -13.11 9.91
N GLU A 164 11.40 -13.51 10.96
CA GLU A 164 10.48 -14.64 10.88
C GLU A 164 9.38 -14.31 9.87
N THR A 165 9.24 -15.12 8.82
CA THR A 165 8.30 -14.86 7.72
C THR A 165 7.27 -15.96 7.64
N TYR A 166 5.98 -15.61 7.61
CA TYR A 166 4.87 -16.56 7.54
C TYR A 166 3.97 -16.29 6.34
N ARG A 167 3.38 -17.35 5.78
CA ARG A 167 2.26 -17.19 4.83
C ARG A 167 1.00 -16.79 5.58
N LEU A 168 0.17 -15.98 4.95
CA LEU A 168 -1.18 -15.69 5.42
C LEU A 168 -2.22 -16.40 4.55
N ARG A 169 -3.36 -16.71 5.19
CA ARG A 169 -4.55 -17.16 4.49
C ARG A 169 -5.76 -16.32 4.92
N ARG A 170 -6.51 -15.80 3.93
CA ARG A 170 -7.79 -15.13 4.15
C ARG A 170 -8.79 -16.06 4.82
N ARG A 171 -9.45 -15.59 5.88
CA ARG A 171 -10.55 -16.31 6.52
C ARG A 171 -11.85 -16.00 5.77
N GLY A 172 -12.56 -17.02 5.31
CA GLY A 172 -13.86 -16.83 4.67
C GLY A 172 -14.91 -16.26 5.64
N ALA A 173 -15.88 -15.51 5.12
CA ALA A 173 -16.89 -14.70 5.84
C ALA A 173 -17.80 -15.42 6.85
N ARG A 174 -17.60 -16.72 7.13
CA ARG A 174 -18.55 -17.55 7.89
C ARG A 174 -18.36 -17.59 9.40
N ARG A 175 -17.28 -17.06 9.96
CA ARG A 175 -17.08 -16.99 11.42
C ARG A 175 -16.29 -15.72 11.78
N ARG A 176 -16.95 -14.70 12.33
CA ARG A 176 -16.27 -13.62 13.06
C ARG A 176 -15.53 -14.26 14.24
N ILE A 177 -14.32 -13.77 14.54
CA ILE A 177 -13.56 -14.17 15.72
C ILE A 177 -14.47 -14.06 16.96
N SER A 178 -14.70 -15.19 17.64
CA SER A 178 -15.27 -15.18 18.98
C SER A 178 -14.31 -14.42 19.89
N ARG A 179 -14.80 -13.54 20.78
CA ARG A 179 -13.97 -12.79 21.77
C ARG A 179 -12.96 -13.67 22.56
N ARG A 180 -13.13 -15.00 22.56
CA ARG A 180 -12.23 -15.99 23.18
C ARG A 180 -11.02 -16.41 22.33
N GLU A 181 -11.05 -16.22 21.01
CA GLU A 181 -9.94 -16.52 20.07
C GLU A 181 -9.04 -15.30 19.78
N ALA A 182 -9.44 -14.11 20.25
CA ALA A 182 -8.78 -12.83 19.96
C ALA A 182 -7.47 -12.56 20.73
N GLY A 183 -7.01 -13.50 21.58
CA GLY A 183 -5.89 -13.28 22.49
C GLY A 183 -4.53 -13.13 21.81
N ASN A 184 -4.41 -13.44 20.51
CA ASN A 184 -3.13 -13.46 19.80
C ASN A 184 -3.24 -12.92 18.36
N CYS A 185 -4.09 -11.90 18.18
CA CYS A 185 -4.27 -11.21 16.91
C CYS A 185 -3.76 -9.77 17.00
N HIS A 186 -3.13 -9.31 15.92
CA HIS A 186 -2.69 -7.93 15.72
C HIS A 186 -3.39 -7.35 14.50
N ARG A 187 -3.27 -6.04 14.31
CA ARG A 187 -4.03 -5.32 13.28
C ARG A 187 -3.15 -4.30 12.61
N ILE A 188 -3.20 -4.23 11.30
CA ILE A 188 -2.52 -3.18 10.52
C ILE A 188 -3.61 -2.43 9.76
N ARG A 189 -3.55 -1.10 9.80
CA ARG A 189 -4.46 -0.21 9.06
C ARG A 189 -3.68 0.60 8.05
N HIS A 190 -4.11 0.60 6.79
CA HIS A 190 -3.49 1.34 5.69
C HIS A 190 -4.49 1.62 4.57
N PHE A 191 -4.14 2.51 3.66
CA PHE A 191 -4.97 2.93 2.52
C PHE A 191 -4.60 2.12 1.27
N GLU A 192 -5.43 1.12 0.97
CA GLU A 192 -5.25 0.21 -0.18
C GLU A 192 -5.87 0.74 -1.49
N ASN A 193 -6.84 1.63 -1.35
CA ASN A 193 -7.73 2.10 -2.41
C ASN A 193 -8.42 3.38 -1.93
N THR A 194 -9.62 3.70 -2.39
CA THR A 194 -10.41 4.86 -1.94
C THR A 194 -10.96 4.72 -0.51
N PHE A 195 -10.51 3.74 0.27
CA PHE A 195 -10.96 3.38 1.61
C PHE A 195 -9.80 2.82 2.46
N VAL A 196 -9.97 2.80 3.78
CA VAL A 196 -9.00 2.21 4.71
C VAL A 196 -9.27 0.71 4.85
N VAL A 197 -8.21 -0.10 4.84
CA VAL A 197 -8.29 -1.52 5.15
C VAL A 197 -7.72 -1.78 6.53
N GLU A 198 -8.43 -2.57 7.33
CA GLU A 198 -7.94 -3.14 8.59
C GLU A 198 -7.63 -4.63 8.36
N THR A 199 -6.35 -4.95 8.26
CA THR A 199 -5.85 -6.32 8.17
C THR A 199 -5.65 -6.87 9.57
N VAL A 200 -6.50 -7.81 9.99
CA VAL A 200 -6.40 -8.49 11.29
C VAL A 200 -5.67 -9.81 11.09
N ILE A 201 -4.47 -9.95 11.67
CA ILE A 201 -3.64 -11.14 11.54
C ILE A 201 -3.66 -11.90 12.85
N CYS A 202 -4.11 -13.15 12.82
CA CYS A 202 -4.18 -14.04 13.99
C CYS A 202 -3.23 -15.23 13.85
N GLN A 203 -2.67 -15.68 14.96
CA GLN A 203 -1.96 -16.97 15.01
C GLN A 203 -2.94 -18.13 15.09
N LYS A 204 -2.58 -19.27 14.50
CA LYS A 204 -3.33 -20.52 14.63
C LYS A 204 -3.15 -21.08 16.05
N SER A 205 -4.24 -21.22 16.80
CA SER A 205 -4.26 -21.91 18.11
C SER A 205 -3.98 -23.39 17.99
#